data_AF-A0A1G0HWQ6-F1
#
_entry.id   AF-A0A1G0HWQ6-F1
#
_cell.length_a   1.000
_cell.length_b   1.000
_cell.length_c   1.000
_cell.angle_alpha   90.00
_cell.angle_beta   90.00
_cell.angle_gamma   90.00
#
_symmetry.space_group_name_H-M   'P 1'
#
loop_
_entity.id
_entity.type
_entity.pdbx_description
1 polymer ?
#
loop_
_entity_poly.entity_id
_entity_poly.type
_entity_poly.pdbx_seq_one_letter_code
_entity_poly.pdbx_strand_id
1 'polypeptide(L)'
;MNVDGFLRNNKFPSDFGIFQKDDGTPLKPEEALTYLHTEKAKGHKVIPCSGSCGNPCKNADKGCTGFDYSGGGCPGYKVPPETPNVK
;
A
#
# COMPACT_ATOMS: atom_id res chain seq x y z
N MET A 1 -0.30 -3.32 -5.67
CA MET A 1 0.75 -2.93 -6.62
C MET A 1 2.06 -3.58 -6.22
N ASN A 2 2.85 -4.10 -7.17
CA ASN A 2 4.18 -4.64 -6.90
C ASN A 2 5.21 -3.51 -6.80
N VAL A 3 5.98 -3.45 -5.71
CA VAL A 3 6.91 -2.34 -5.41
C VAL A 3 8.08 -2.35 -6.38
N ASP A 4 8.78 -3.48 -6.53
CA ASP A 4 9.93 -3.59 -7.43
C ASP A 4 9.54 -3.41 -8.90
N GLY A 5 8.40 -3.97 -9.30
CA GLY A 5 7.83 -3.80 -10.63
C GLY A 5 7.49 -2.33 -10.91
N PHE A 6 6.94 -1.61 -9.93
CA PHE A 6 6.67 -0.18 -10.08
C PHE A 6 7.97 0.61 -10.25
N LEU A 7 8.92 0.44 -9.33
CA LEU A 7 10.21 1.15 -9.36
C LEU A 7 11.01 0.87 -10.63
N ARG A 8 10.92 -0.34 -11.19
CA ARG A 8 11.64 -0.72 -12.41
C ARG A 8 10.99 -0.16 -13.68
N ASN A 9 9.66 -0.13 -13.74
CA ASN A 9 8.93 0.12 -14.98
C ASN A 9 8.41 1.55 -15.12
N ASN A 10 8.45 2.37 -14.05
CA ASN A 10 7.94 3.73 -14.04
C ASN A 10 9.09 4.74 -13.97
N LYS A 11 8.95 5.85 -14.70
CA LYS A 11 9.94 6.91 -14.78
C LYS A 11 9.76 7.91 -13.64
N PHE A 12 10.79 8.06 -12.82
CA PHE A 12 10.87 9.15 -11.87
C PHE A 12 11.23 10.47 -12.59
N PRO A 13 10.63 11.62 -12.25
CA PRO A 13 9.51 11.80 -11.30
C PRO A 13 8.12 11.70 -11.95
N SER A 14 8.01 11.64 -13.29
CA SER A 14 6.76 11.83 -14.03
C SER A 14 5.64 10.88 -13.62
N ASP A 15 5.98 9.63 -13.30
CA ASP A 15 5.00 8.57 -13.11
C ASP A 15 4.65 8.37 -11.62
N PHE A 16 5.26 9.17 -10.73
CA PHE A 16 5.09 9.07 -9.28
C PHE A 16 3.96 9.97 -8.76
N GLY A 17 3.23 10.67 -9.63
CA GLY A 17 2.11 11.54 -9.25
C GLY A 17 0.80 10.81 -8.87
N ILE A 18 0.80 9.48 -8.85
CA ILE A 18 -0.38 8.64 -8.56
C ILE A 18 -0.61 8.39 -7.05
N PHE A 19 0.32 8.84 -6.20
CA PHE A 19 0.29 8.63 -4.75
C PHE A 19 -0.34 9.85 -4.07
N GLN A 20 -1.16 9.64 -3.04
CA GLN A 20 -1.91 10.70 -2.35
C GLN A 20 -2.01 10.40 -0.87
N LYS A 21 -1.75 11.35 0.02
CA LYS A 21 -1.95 11.24 1.47
C LYS A 21 -3.40 10.82 1.82
N ASP A 22 -3.63 10.47 3.07
CA ASP A 22 -4.94 9.99 3.54
C ASP A 22 -6.10 11.00 3.35
N ASP A 23 -5.77 12.29 3.29
CA ASP A 23 -6.69 13.39 3.04
C ASP A 23 -6.97 13.63 1.54
N GLY A 24 -6.37 12.83 0.65
CA GLY A 24 -6.47 12.96 -0.81
C GLY A 24 -5.45 13.91 -1.43
N THR A 25 -4.58 14.55 -0.64
CA THR A 25 -3.54 15.44 -1.16
C THR A 25 -2.48 14.63 -1.91
N PRO A 26 -2.15 14.97 -3.18
CA PRO A 26 -1.07 14.30 -3.90
C PRO A 26 0.26 14.35 -3.15
N LEU A 27 0.96 13.22 -3.09
CA LEU A 27 2.34 13.15 -2.63
C LEU A 27 3.26 13.72 -3.71
N LYS A 28 4.31 14.42 -3.29
CA LYS A 28 5.38 14.78 -4.22
C LYS A 28 6.10 13.51 -4.69
N PRO A 29 6.65 13.50 -5.91
CA PRO A 29 7.39 12.36 -6.42
C PRO A 29 8.48 11.85 -5.46
N GLU A 30 9.21 12.75 -4.79
CA GLU A 30 10.27 12.37 -3.85
C GLU A 30 9.72 11.68 -2.59
N GLU A 31 8.55 12.13 -2.10
CA GLU A 31 7.87 11.52 -0.96
C GLU A 31 7.36 10.12 -1.33
N ALA A 32 6.78 9.97 -2.53
CA ALA A 32 6.33 8.68 -3.06
C ALA A 32 7.49 7.68 -3.23
N LEU A 33 8.63 8.15 -3.75
CA LEU A 33 9.83 7.34 -3.88
C LEU A 33 10.35 6.88 -2.51
N THR A 34 10.43 7.79 -1.54
CA THR A 34 10.85 7.48 -0.17
C THR A 34 9.93 6.45 0.50
N TYR A 35 8.61 6.59 0.30
CA TYR A 35 7.62 5.65 0.79
C TYR A 35 7.83 4.24 0.21
N LEU A 36 8.01 4.11 -1.11
CA LEU A 36 8.25 2.81 -1.76
C LEU A 36 9.52 2.13 -1.25
N HIS A 37 10.61 2.89 -1.06
CA HIS A 37 11.83 2.36 -0.47
C HIS A 37 11.66 1.92 0.98
N THR A 38 10.87 2.65 1.76
CA THR A 38 10.54 2.28 3.15
C THR A 38 9.76 0.97 3.21
N GLU A 39 8.76 0.80 2.35
CA GLU A 39 7.98 -0.44 2.27
C GLU A 39 8.84 -1.62 1.82
N LYS A 40 9.75 -1.40 0.86
CA LYS A 40 10.74 -2.41 0.47
C LYS A 40 11.67 -2.79 1.62
N ALA A 41 12.12 -1.83 2.42
CA ALA A 41 12.98 -2.09 3.58
C ALA A 41 12.27 -2.91 4.68
N LYS A 42 10.93 -2.82 4.77
CA LYS A 42 10.10 -3.69 5.62
C LYS A 42 9.93 -5.11 5.05
N GLY A 43 10.46 -5.40 3.86
CA GLY A 43 10.31 -6.68 3.18
C GLY A 43 9.01 -6.83 2.39
N HIS A 44 8.26 -5.74 2.18
CA HIS A 44 7.01 -5.78 1.41
C HIS A 44 7.29 -5.87 -0.09
N LYS A 45 6.73 -6.89 -0.76
CA LYS A 45 6.81 -7.06 -2.22
C LYS A 45 5.67 -6.34 -2.94
N VAL A 46 4.51 -6.27 -2.29
CA VAL A 46 3.32 -5.59 -2.81
C VAL A 46 2.77 -4.61 -1.77
N ILE A 47 2.18 -3.50 -2.23
CA ILE A 47 1.45 -2.54 -1.41
C ILE A 47 -0.01 -2.41 -1.86
N PRO A 48 -0.95 -2.09 -0.96
CA PRO A 48 -2.36 -1.93 -1.32
C PRO A 48 -2.56 -0.65 -2.15
N CYS A 49 -3.36 -0.75 -3.21
CA CYS A 49 -3.77 0.41 -4.03
C CYS A 49 -5.24 0.30 -4.48
N SER A 50 -6.08 -0.50 -3.80
CA SER A 50 -7.50 -0.58 -4.15
C SER A 50 -8.19 0.74 -3.78
N GLY A 51 -9.26 1.11 -4.50
CA GLY A 51 -10.04 2.31 -4.16
C GLY A 51 -10.59 2.33 -2.73
N SER A 52 -10.74 1.15 -2.10
CA SER A 52 -11.15 0.99 -0.69
C SER A 52 -10.00 1.11 0.32
N CYS A 53 -8.75 0.94 -0.10
CA CYS A 53 -7.57 1.06 0.76
C CYS A 53 -6.85 2.39 0.55
N GLY A 54 -6.83 2.93 -0.68
CA GLY A 54 -6.06 4.13 -1.05
C GLY A 54 -4.56 3.85 -1.19
N ASN A 55 -3.80 4.90 -1.49
CA ASN A 55 -2.33 4.87 -1.51
C ASN A 55 -1.75 6.23 -1.02
N PRO A 56 -1.28 6.34 0.25
CA PRO A 56 -0.98 5.23 1.12
C PRO A 56 -2.28 4.59 1.63
N CYS A 57 -2.20 3.30 1.98
CA CYS A 57 -3.40 2.67 2.50
C CYS A 57 -3.69 3.17 3.92
N LYS A 58 -4.92 3.61 4.17
CA LYS A 58 -5.41 4.09 5.48
C LYS A 58 -5.37 3.04 6.60
N ASN A 59 -5.05 1.80 6.25
CA ASN A 59 -4.90 0.67 7.17
C ASN A 59 -3.47 0.11 7.17
N ALA A 60 -2.48 0.83 6.62
CA ALA A 60 -1.09 0.36 6.53
C ALA A 60 -0.44 0.20 7.91
N ASP A 61 -0.72 1.11 8.83
CA ASP A 61 -0.31 1.09 10.25
C ASP A 61 -1.02 0.00 11.06
N LYS A 62 -2.24 -0.38 10.64
CA LYS A 62 -3.06 -1.42 11.25
C LYS A 62 -2.80 -2.81 10.69
N GLY A 63 -1.92 -2.90 9.68
CA GLY A 63 -1.84 -4.03 8.77
C GLY A 63 -3.17 -4.17 8.05
N CYS A 64 -3.20 -3.94 6.73
CA CYS A 64 -4.39 -4.31 5.96
C CYS A 64 -4.72 -5.75 6.29
N THR A 65 -5.79 -5.96 7.04
CA THR A 65 -5.94 -7.22 7.77
C THR A 65 -6.31 -8.29 6.75
N GLY A 66 -5.43 -9.26 6.55
CA GLY A 66 -5.51 -10.25 5.47
C GLY A 66 -4.85 -9.84 4.14
N PHE A 67 -4.11 -8.72 4.08
CA PHE A 67 -3.28 -8.37 2.93
C PHE A 67 -1.99 -9.18 2.92
N ASP A 68 -1.75 -9.90 1.83
CA ASP A 68 -0.50 -10.64 1.66
C ASP A 68 0.56 -9.75 1.01
N TYR A 69 1.47 -9.23 1.84
CA TYR A 69 2.62 -8.45 1.43
C TYR A 69 3.68 -9.25 0.63
N SER A 70 3.56 -10.58 0.57
CA SER A 70 4.47 -11.45 -0.17
C SER A 70 4.11 -11.63 -1.65
N GLY A 71 2.88 -11.28 -2.05
CA GLY A 71 2.47 -11.32 -3.46
C GLY A 71 0.97 -11.45 -3.73
N GLY A 72 0.18 -11.95 -2.76
CA GLY A 72 -1.26 -12.16 -2.90
C GLY A 72 -2.11 -10.88 -2.88
N GLY A 73 -1.60 -9.79 -2.30
CA GLY A 73 -2.29 -8.50 -2.30
C GLY A 73 -3.48 -8.41 -1.34
N CYS A 74 -4.38 -7.45 -1.59
CA CYS A 74 -5.55 -7.22 -0.73
C CYS A 74 -6.69 -8.10 -1.22
N PRO A 75 -7.32 -8.92 -0.37
CA PRO A 75 -8.55 -9.62 -0.74
C PRO A 75 -9.68 -8.63 -1.11
N GLY A 76 -9.62 -7.39 -0.60
CA GLY A 76 -10.58 -6.34 -0.92
C GLY A 76 -11.83 -6.32 -0.03
N TYR A 77 -11.80 -7.00 1.12
CA TYR A 77 -12.94 -7.10 2.04
C TYR A 77 -12.64 -6.49 3.40
N LYS A 78 -13.65 -5.87 4.02
CA LYS A 78 -13.67 -5.50 5.44
C LYS A 78 -13.61 -6.80 6.27
N VAL A 79 -12.69 -6.92 7.22
CA VAL A 79 -12.87 -7.93 8.29
C VAL A 79 -14.14 -7.53 9.06
N PRO A 80 -15.12 -8.44 9.23
CA PRO A 80 -16.20 -8.23 10.17
C PRO A 80 -15.61 -7.94 11.57
N PRO A 81 -16.27 -7.12 12.41
CA PRO A 81 -15.84 -6.98 13.80
C PRO A 81 -15.74 -8.37 14.42
N GLU A 82 -14.58 -8.60 15.01
CA GLU A 82 -14.07 -9.78 15.69
C GLU A 82 -15.19 -10.68 16.23
N THR A 83 -15.32 -11.90 15.71
CA THR A 83 -16.05 -12.92 16.46
C THR A 83 -15.15 -13.30 17.64
N PRO A 84 -15.55 -13.08 18.90
CA PRO A 84 -14.71 -13.42 20.04
C PRO A 84 -14.44 -14.92 19.99
N ASN A 85 -13.17 -15.29 20.15
CA ASN A 85 -12.72 -16.67 20.30
C ASN A 85 -13.60 -17.39 21.33
N VAL A 86 -14.46 -18.29 20.88
CA VAL A 86 -15.07 -19.29 21.76
C VAL A 86 -14.06 -20.44 21.83
N LYS A 87 -13.51 -20.60 23.04
CA LYS A 87 -12.62 -21.70 23.45
C LYS A 87 -13.21 -23.07 23.14
#